data_AF-A0A2N7TKV1-F1
#
_entry.id   AF-A0A2N7TKV1-F1
#
_cell.length_a   1.000
_cell.length_b   1.000
_cell.length_c   1.000
_cell.angle_alpha   90.00
_cell.angle_beta   90.00
_cell.angle_gamma   90.00
#
_symmetry.space_group_name_H-M   'P 1'
#
loop_
_entity.id
_entity.type
_entity.pdbx_description
1 polymer ?
#
loop_
_entity_poly.entity_id
_entity_poly.type
_entity_poly.pdbx_seq_one_letter_code
_entity_poly.pdbx_strand_id
1 'polypeptide(L)'
;MSQTRHQRLDLDERLPLLGIAAWSGTGKTTLLERLLPRLGERGLRVAVIKHAHHGFDVDQPGKDSYRLRQAGAAPMLVASRARLALMMETPGRDEPDLGQLVEMVRLQAPDLVLVEGFKAWPLPKLELYRPEVGKSLRVAEDPWVKAVASDAPLVLPEGVESLDLNDLEALTAWIAAWPSRWPGERFPRATAAETAR
;
A
#
# COMPACT_ATOMS: atom_id res chain seq x y z
N MET A 1 1.39 -19.04 -21.82
CA MET A 1 1.77 -17.74 -21.24
C MET A 1 0.50 -16.94 -21.04
N SER A 2 -0.22 -17.19 -19.95
CA SER A 2 -1.48 -16.48 -19.63
C SER A 2 -1.10 -15.09 -19.15
N GLN A 3 -1.43 -14.05 -19.93
CA GLN A 3 -1.35 -12.68 -19.43
C GLN A 3 -2.51 -12.51 -18.44
N THR A 4 -2.22 -12.52 -17.14
CA THR A 4 -3.19 -12.18 -16.11
C THR A 4 -3.66 -10.76 -16.39
N ARG A 5 -4.88 -10.64 -16.91
CA ARG A 5 -5.52 -9.35 -17.18
C ARG A 5 -5.87 -8.74 -15.82
N HIS A 6 -4.93 -8.01 -15.22
CA HIS A 6 -5.21 -7.25 -14.00
C HIS A 6 -6.44 -6.37 -14.26
N GLN A 7 -7.45 -6.50 -13.41
CA GLN A 7 -8.61 -5.64 -13.46
C GLN A 7 -8.11 -4.20 -13.23
N ARG A 8 -8.58 -3.23 -14.03
CA ARG A 8 -8.13 -1.83 -13.91
C ARG A 8 -8.46 -1.33 -12.50
N LEU A 9 -7.46 -0.84 -11.77
CA LEU A 9 -7.68 -0.21 -10.47
C LEU A 9 -8.48 1.08 -10.67
N ASP A 10 -9.66 1.16 -10.05
CA ASP A 10 -10.47 2.39 -10.06
C ASP A 10 -10.01 3.31 -8.92
N LEU A 11 -9.39 4.43 -9.30
CA LEU A 11 -8.90 5.43 -8.35
C LEU A 11 -10.04 6.41 -8.02
N ASP A 12 -11.07 5.91 -7.33
CA ASP A 12 -12.23 6.69 -6.90
C ASP A 12 -11.76 7.91 -6.10
N GLU A 13 -12.25 9.09 -6.48
CA GLU A 13 -11.94 10.38 -5.84
C GLU A 13 -12.27 10.40 -4.34
N ARG A 14 -13.18 9.54 -3.87
CA ARG A 14 -13.61 9.48 -2.47
C ARG A 14 -12.84 8.47 -1.62
N LEU A 15 -11.94 7.68 -2.22
CA LEU A 15 -11.14 6.70 -1.48
C LEU A 15 -9.64 6.90 -1.79
N PRO A 16 -8.95 7.72 -0.98
CA PRO A 16 -7.52 7.94 -1.14
C PRO A 16 -6.70 6.66 -1.00
N LEU A 17 -5.84 6.41 -1.99
CA LEU A 17 -4.89 5.30 -2.00
C LEU A 17 -3.46 5.84 -2.01
N LEU A 18 -2.57 5.22 -1.24
CA LEU A 18 -1.14 5.54 -1.28
C LEU A 18 -0.31 4.26 -1.21
N GLY A 19 0.43 3.98 -2.27
CA GLY A 19 1.40 2.89 -2.31
C GLY A 19 2.65 3.24 -1.49
N ILE A 20 3.14 2.29 -0.70
CA ILE A 20 4.42 2.41 0.02
C ILE A 20 5.44 1.49 -0.66
N ALA A 21 6.25 2.09 -1.53
CA ALA A 21 7.26 1.41 -2.32
C ALA A 21 8.60 1.39 -1.59
N ALA A 22 9.17 0.21 -1.39
CA ALA A 22 10.52 0.08 -0.83
C ALA A 22 11.14 -1.25 -1.26
N TRP A 23 12.46 -1.32 -1.32
CA TRP A 23 13.17 -2.60 -1.40
C TRP A 23 13.09 -3.33 -0.05
N SER A 24 13.30 -4.66 -0.09
CA SER A 24 13.43 -5.41 1.17
C SER A 24 14.65 -4.90 1.93
N GLY A 25 14.54 -4.78 3.25
CA GLY A 25 15.62 -4.25 4.11
C GLY A 25 15.58 -2.73 4.34
N THR A 26 14.75 -1.95 3.63
CA THR A 26 14.66 -0.48 3.81
C THR A 26 13.98 -0.03 5.12
N GLY A 27 13.46 -0.97 5.94
CA GLY A 27 12.79 -0.65 7.20
C GLY A 27 11.33 -0.20 7.07
N LYS A 28 10.67 -0.52 5.96
CA LYS A 28 9.27 -0.12 5.66
C LYS A 28 8.28 -0.51 6.76
N THR A 29 8.31 -1.75 7.25
CA THR A 29 7.42 -2.19 8.33
C THR A 29 7.62 -1.37 9.59
N THR A 30 8.89 -1.18 10.01
CA THR A 30 9.25 -0.36 11.17
C THR A 30 8.79 1.09 11.03
N LEU A 31 8.87 1.65 9.82
CA LEU A 31 8.37 3.00 9.57
C LEU A 31 6.84 3.06 9.70
N LEU A 32 6.11 2.13 9.07
CA LEU A 32 4.65 2.10 9.13
C LEU A 32 4.12 1.88 10.57
N GLU A 33 4.78 1.04 11.37
CA GLU A 33 4.47 0.85 12.78
C GLU A 33 4.56 2.15 13.59
N ARG A 34 5.48 3.06 13.22
CA ARG A 34 5.63 4.37 13.88
C ARG A 34 4.66 5.42 13.35
N LEU A 35 4.30 5.35 12.07
CA LEU A 35 3.41 6.32 11.42
C LEU A 35 1.93 6.06 11.73
N LEU A 36 1.48 4.80 11.74
CA LEU A 36 0.07 4.46 11.93
C LEU A 36 -0.55 5.05 13.21
N PRO A 37 0.09 4.94 14.40
CA PRO A 37 -0.42 5.58 15.61
C PRO A 37 -0.54 7.10 15.48
N ARG A 38 0.47 7.76 14.88
CA ARG A 38 0.50 9.22 14.70
C ARG A 38 -0.56 9.72 13.73
N LEU A 39 -0.86 8.94 12.69
CA LEU A 39 -1.98 9.22 11.77
C LEU A 39 -3.32 9.09 12.50
N GLY A 40 -3.45 8.07 13.36
CA GLY A 40 -4.63 7.89 14.22
C GLY A 40 -4.81 9.03 15.23
N GLU A 41 -3.72 9.53 15.84
CA GLU A 41 -3.73 10.72 16.72
C GLU A 41 -4.20 11.98 16.01
N ARG A 42 -3.99 12.07 14.68
CA ARG A 42 -4.52 13.15 13.82
C ARG A 42 -5.96 12.90 13.35
N GLY A 43 -6.61 11.85 13.84
CA GLY A 43 -8.00 11.51 13.54
C GLY A 43 -8.20 10.74 12.22
N LEU A 44 -7.14 10.29 11.54
CA LEU A 44 -7.28 9.52 10.31
C LEU A 44 -7.53 8.04 10.62
N ARG A 45 -8.59 7.48 10.02
CA ARG A 45 -8.83 6.03 9.96
C ARG A 45 -8.11 5.44 8.76
N VAL A 46 -6.94 4.87 9.02
CA VAL A 46 -6.10 4.29 7.98
C VAL A 46 -6.34 2.80 7.84
N ALA A 47 -6.71 2.35 6.64
CA ALA A 47 -6.68 0.94 6.27
C ALA A 47 -5.32 0.58 5.66
N VAL A 48 -4.88 -0.66 5.82
CA VAL A 48 -3.64 -1.17 5.22
C VAL A 48 -3.95 -2.43 4.42
N ILE A 49 -3.60 -2.42 3.13
CA ILE A 49 -3.59 -3.60 2.28
C ILE A 49 -2.13 -4.02 2.11
N LYS A 50 -1.79 -5.22 2.58
CA LYS A 50 -0.42 -5.74 2.55
C LYS A 50 -0.32 -6.97 1.66
N HIS A 51 0.66 -6.98 0.76
CA HIS A 51 1.04 -8.18 0.03
C HIS A 51 2.03 -9.02 0.83
N ALA A 52 1.68 -10.27 1.14
CA ALA A 52 2.59 -11.23 1.76
C ALA A 52 3.37 -11.99 0.67
N HIS A 53 4.66 -12.25 0.89
CA HIS A 53 5.51 -12.97 -0.07
C HIS A 53 5.30 -14.50 -0.05
N HIS A 54 4.62 -15.02 0.97
CA HIS A 54 4.34 -16.44 1.16
C HIS A 54 2.92 -16.62 1.69
N GLY A 55 2.38 -17.84 1.57
CA GLY A 55 1.14 -18.22 2.23
C GLY A 55 1.22 -18.01 3.74
N PHE A 56 0.10 -17.66 4.36
CA PHE A 56 0.00 -17.40 5.79
C PHE A 56 -1.36 -17.84 6.32
N ASP A 57 -1.39 -18.24 7.60
CA ASP A 57 -2.62 -18.48 8.35
C ASP A 57 -2.81 -17.38 9.40
N VAL A 58 -4.04 -16.89 9.52
CA VAL A 58 -4.43 -15.95 10.60
C VAL A 58 -4.91 -16.71 11.83
N ASP A 59 -5.51 -17.88 11.63
CA ASP A 59 -5.88 -18.81 12.69
C ASP A 59 -4.76 -19.82 12.98
N GLN A 60 -4.98 -20.71 13.94
CA GLN A 60 -3.97 -21.63 14.44
C GLN A 60 -4.29 -23.08 14.06
N PRO A 61 -3.33 -23.83 13.49
CA PRO A 61 -3.47 -25.25 13.25
C PRO A 61 -4.03 -26.02 14.45
N GLY A 62 -5.01 -26.88 14.21
CA GLY A 62 -5.66 -27.70 15.24
C GLY A 62 -6.78 -27.01 16.03
N LYS A 63 -6.97 -25.69 15.91
CA LYS A 63 -8.13 -24.99 16.49
C LYS A 63 -9.36 -25.07 15.58
N ASP A 64 -10.53 -24.78 16.14
CA ASP A 64 -11.82 -25.00 15.47
C ASP A 64 -11.94 -24.23 14.14
N SER A 65 -11.57 -22.94 14.12
CA SER A 65 -11.64 -22.14 12.89
C SER A 65 -10.74 -22.71 11.78
N TYR A 66 -9.54 -23.18 12.13
CA TYR A 66 -8.61 -23.79 11.19
C TYR A 66 -9.18 -25.09 10.64
N ARG A 67 -9.70 -25.95 11.52
CA ARG A 67 -10.31 -27.23 11.12
C ARG A 67 -11.53 -27.02 10.21
N LEU A 68 -12.38 -26.04 10.50
CA LEU A 68 -13.55 -25.71 9.67
C LEU A 68 -13.14 -25.14 8.31
N ARG A 69 -12.14 -24.25 8.27
CA ARG A 69 -11.60 -23.71 7.01
C ARG A 69 -10.97 -24.81 6.14
N GLN A 70 -10.13 -25.67 6.72
CA GLN A 70 -9.55 -26.82 6.02
C GLN A 70 -10.60 -27.86 5.59
N ALA A 71 -11.75 -27.92 6.26
CA ALA A 71 -12.88 -28.75 5.84
C ALA A 71 -13.71 -28.13 4.69
N GLY A 72 -13.39 -26.89 4.27
CA GLY A 72 -14.00 -26.24 3.11
C GLY A 72 -14.82 -24.97 3.39
N ALA A 73 -14.83 -24.44 4.62
CA ALA A 73 -15.51 -23.18 4.90
C ALA A 73 -14.81 -22.00 4.17
N ALA A 74 -15.49 -21.42 3.17
CA ALA A 74 -14.98 -20.32 2.35
C ALA A 74 -16.13 -19.37 1.94
N PRO A 75 -16.24 -18.15 2.50
CA PRO A 75 -15.33 -17.55 3.47
C PRO A 75 -15.45 -18.11 4.90
N MET A 76 -14.38 -18.01 5.68
CA MET A 76 -14.38 -18.22 7.12
C MET A 76 -14.35 -16.87 7.85
N LEU A 77 -15.38 -16.57 8.64
CA LEU A 77 -15.49 -15.35 9.43
C LEU A 77 -15.47 -15.67 10.92
N VAL A 78 -14.48 -15.13 11.64
CA VAL A 78 -14.34 -15.27 13.09
C VAL A 78 -14.54 -13.90 13.73
N ALA A 79 -15.38 -13.83 14.75
CA ALA A 79 -15.66 -12.59 15.47
C ALA A 79 -15.55 -12.79 16.99
N SER A 80 -15.13 -11.73 17.67
CA SER A 80 -15.06 -11.62 19.12
C SER A 80 -15.38 -10.19 19.54
N ARG A 81 -15.49 -9.93 20.85
CA ARG A 81 -15.61 -8.55 21.36
C ARG A 81 -14.43 -7.65 21.00
N ALA A 82 -13.26 -8.23 20.77
CA ALA A 82 -12.02 -7.49 20.54
C ALA A 82 -11.68 -7.28 19.05
N ARG A 83 -12.09 -8.20 18.18
CA ARG A 83 -11.72 -8.19 16.75
C ARG A 83 -12.57 -9.12 15.91
N LEU A 84 -12.54 -8.89 14.60
CA LEU A 84 -13.06 -9.76 13.54
C LEU A 84 -11.92 -10.12 12.58
N ALA A 85 -11.95 -11.35 12.06
CA ALA A 85 -11.02 -11.85 11.05
C ALA A 85 -11.81 -12.58 9.96
N LEU A 86 -11.59 -12.18 8.70
CA LEU A 86 -12.14 -12.81 7.50
C LEU A 86 -11.01 -13.50 6.74
N MET A 87 -11.14 -14.80 6.50
CA MET A 87 -10.23 -15.57 5.65
C MET A 87 -10.98 -16.09 4.42
N MET A 88 -10.33 -15.95 3.25
CA MET A 88 -10.82 -16.46 1.99
C MET A 88 -9.71 -17.23 1.30
N GLU A 89 -10.00 -18.48 0.94
CA GLU A 89 -9.10 -19.28 0.12
C GLU A 89 -9.19 -18.82 -1.35
N THR A 90 -8.05 -18.71 -2.02
CA THR A 90 -7.97 -18.30 -3.43
C THR A 90 -7.27 -19.37 -4.28
N PRO A 91 -7.77 -20.62 -4.30
CA PRO A 91 -7.14 -21.70 -5.05
C PRO A 91 -7.12 -21.38 -6.55
N GLY A 92 -5.99 -21.67 -7.20
CA GLY A 92 -5.84 -21.47 -8.64
C GLY A 92 -5.73 -20.01 -9.11
N ARG A 93 -5.55 -19.05 -8.20
CA ARG A 93 -5.18 -17.67 -8.55
C ARG A 93 -3.67 -17.48 -8.39
N ASP A 94 -3.04 -16.83 -9.37
CA ASP A 94 -1.59 -16.59 -9.35
C ASP A 94 -1.19 -15.48 -8.37
N GLU A 95 -1.85 -14.31 -8.45
CA GLU A 95 -1.54 -13.11 -7.66
C GLU A 95 -2.83 -12.44 -7.17
N PRO A 96 -2.83 -11.83 -5.97
CA PRO A 96 -3.98 -11.09 -5.48
C PRO A 96 -4.30 -9.88 -6.36
N ASP A 97 -5.59 -9.66 -6.61
CA ASP A 97 -6.09 -8.50 -7.34
C ASP A 97 -6.29 -7.33 -6.37
N LEU A 98 -5.49 -6.27 -6.50
CA LEU A 98 -5.56 -5.11 -5.62
C LEU A 98 -6.92 -4.40 -5.72
N GLY A 99 -7.53 -4.34 -6.89
CA GLY A 99 -8.84 -3.71 -7.07
C GLY A 99 -9.91 -4.41 -6.24
N GLN A 100 -9.90 -5.74 -6.22
CA GLN A 100 -10.82 -6.52 -5.39
C GLN A 100 -10.58 -6.29 -3.89
N LEU A 101 -9.32 -6.22 -3.47
CA LEU A 101 -8.96 -5.96 -2.07
C LEU A 101 -9.39 -4.54 -1.62
N VAL A 102 -9.26 -3.55 -2.52
CA VAL A 102 -9.72 -2.17 -2.26
C VAL A 102 -11.23 -2.13 -2.03
N GLU A 103 -12.02 -2.84 -2.83
CA GLU A 103 -13.48 -2.90 -2.65
C GLU A 103 -13.88 -3.56 -1.31
N MET A 104 -13.12 -4.56 -0.85
CA MET A 104 -13.38 -5.17 0.45
C MET A 104 -13.19 -4.19 1.62
N VAL A 105 -12.16 -3.33 1.56
CA VAL A 105 -11.90 -2.36 2.64
C VAL A 105 -12.74 -1.10 2.50
N ARG A 106 -13.22 -0.76 1.29
CA ARG A 106 -14.07 0.41 1.03
C ARG A 106 -15.30 0.45 1.93
N LEU A 107 -15.91 -0.71 2.21
CA LEU A 107 -17.09 -0.82 3.07
C LEU A 107 -16.83 -0.42 4.53
N GLN A 108 -15.57 -0.37 4.96
CA GLN A 108 -15.17 0.13 6.29
C GLN A 108 -14.98 1.66 6.31
N ALA A 109 -15.15 2.31 5.16
CA ALA A 109 -15.06 3.75 4.95
C ALA A 109 -13.74 4.40 5.44
N PRO A 110 -12.55 3.81 5.24
CA PRO A 110 -11.31 4.43 5.71
C PRO A 110 -11.08 5.80 5.05
N ASP A 111 -10.42 6.70 5.75
CA ASP A 111 -10.06 8.03 5.22
C ASP A 111 -8.84 7.94 4.28
N LEU A 112 -8.05 6.87 4.43
CA LEU A 112 -6.86 6.58 3.64
C LEU A 112 -6.60 5.07 3.60
N VAL A 113 -6.26 4.54 2.43
CA VAL A 113 -5.76 3.17 2.26
C VAL A 113 -4.28 3.21 1.92
N LEU A 114 -3.44 2.67 2.82
CA LEU A 114 -2.03 2.41 2.53
C LEU A 114 -1.88 1.05 1.87
N VAL A 115 -1.18 1.01 0.73
CA VAL A 115 -0.91 -0.23 0.00
C VAL A 115 0.56 -0.59 0.15
N GLU A 116 0.83 -1.59 0.97
CA GLU A 116 2.17 -2.11 1.20
C GLU A 116 2.44 -3.31 0.27
N GLY A 117 3.36 -3.14 -0.67
CA GLY A 117 3.62 -4.16 -1.69
C GLY A 117 3.04 -3.74 -3.04
N PHE A 118 2.50 -4.68 -3.82
CA PHE A 118 1.83 -4.38 -5.09
C PHE A 118 2.60 -3.43 -6.02
N LYS A 119 3.94 -3.56 -6.09
CA LYS A 119 4.83 -2.56 -6.69
C LYS A 119 4.51 -2.24 -8.15
N ALA A 120 3.95 -3.19 -8.89
CA ALA A 120 3.60 -3.05 -10.30
C ALA A 120 2.25 -2.34 -10.54
N TRP A 121 1.44 -2.12 -9.51
CA TRP A 121 0.12 -1.51 -9.68
C TRP A 121 0.23 -0.01 -9.96
N PRO A 122 -0.63 0.54 -10.85
CA PRO A 122 -0.64 1.95 -11.23
C PRO A 122 -1.45 2.78 -10.23
N LEU A 123 -0.83 3.10 -9.09
CA LEU A 123 -1.37 4.03 -8.08
C LEU A 123 -0.26 4.94 -7.55
N PRO A 124 -0.59 6.15 -7.04
CA PRO A 124 0.41 7.06 -6.47
C PRO A 124 1.19 6.42 -5.32
N LYS A 125 2.50 6.69 -5.26
CA LYS A 125 3.40 6.04 -4.30
C LYS A 125 4.30 7.03 -3.56
N LEU A 126 4.54 6.72 -2.29
CA LEU A 126 5.70 7.18 -1.52
C LEU A 126 6.79 6.11 -1.63
N GLU A 127 7.92 6.45 -2.22
CA GLU A 127 9.09 5.56 -2.27
C GLU A 127 10.01 5.81 -1.08
N LEU A 128 10.40 4.74 -0.37
CA LEU A 128 11.40 4.79 0.69
C LEU A 128 12.74 4.33 0.11
N TYR A 129 13.77 5.13 0.34
CA TYR A 129 15.09 4.90 -0.22
C TYR A 129 16.20 5.04 0.82
N ARG A 130 17.09 4.06 0.84
CA ARG A 130 18.25 3.95 1.72
C ARG A 130 19.45 3.54 0.86
N PRO A 131 20.42 4.42 0.60
CA PRO A 131 21.57 4.11 -0.28
C PRO A 131 22.33 2.86 0.13
N GLU A 132 22.44 2.58 1.43
CA GLU A 132 23.13 1.42 2.02
C GLU A 132 22.50 0.08 1.60
N VAL A 133 21.24 0.07 1.16
CA VAL A 133 20.59 -1.13 0.62
C VAL A 133 21.14 -1.49 -0.78
N GLY A 134 21.82 -0.55 -1.46
CA GLY A 134 22.50 -0.80 -2.73
C GLY A 134 21.56 -1.12 -3.90
N LYS A 135 20.30 -0.67 -3.83
CA LYS A 135 19.29 -0.85 -4.89
C LYS A 135 18.99 0.48 -5.57
N SER A 136 18.51 0.45 -6.80
CA SER A 136 18.15 1.66 -7.55
C SER A 136 16.82 2.27 -7.08
N LEU A 137 16.69 3.58 -7.27
CA LEU A 137 15.43 4.32 -7.14
C LEU A 137 14.47 3.95 -8.27
N ARG A 138 13.20 3.68 -7.94
CA ARG A 138 12.15 3.36 -8.91
C ARG A 138 11.51 4.60 -9.50
N VAL A 139 11.54 5.74 -8.81
CA VAL A 139 10.98 7.01 -9.28
C VAL A 139 11.45 7.45 -10.66
N ALA A 140 12.63 7.01 -11.09
CA ALA A 140 13.15 7.27 -12.43
C ALA A 140 12.29 6.62 -13.55
N GLU A 141 11.68 5.48 -13.27
CA GLU A 141 10.94 4.66 -14.23
C GLU A 141 9.44 4.52 -13.88
N ASP A 142 9.06 4.85 -12.65
CA ASP A 142 7.67 4.80 -12.18
C ASP A 142 7.08 6.24 -12.09
N PRO A 143 6.24 6.64 -13.06
CA PRO A 143 5.61 7.96 -13.06
C PRO A 143 4.58 8.12 -11.93
N TRP A 144 4.22 7.04 -11.23
CA TRP A 144 3.31 7.11 -10.11
C TRP A 144 3.97 7.48 -8.78
N VAL A 145 5.30 7.49 -8.68
CA VAL A 145 5.95 7.97 -7.46
C VAL A 145 5.77 9.49 -7.34
N LYS A 146 5.22 9.93 -6.22
CA LYS A 146 4.94 11.35 -5.89
C LYS A 146 5.94 11.95 -4.92
N ALA A 147 6.53 11.11 -4.08
CA ALA A 147 7.55 11.53 -3.13
C ALA A 147 8.56 10.40 -2.91
N VAL A 148 9.80 10.80 -2.61
CA VAL A 148 10.86 9.89 -2.15
C VAL A 148 11.30 10.34 -0.76
N ALA A 149 11.17 9.44 0.22
CA ALA A 149 11.73 9.60 1.54
C ALA A 149 13.09 8.91 1.63
N SER A 150 14.15 9.67 1.92
CA SER A 150 15.51 9.14 2.05
C SER A 150 16.28 9.77 3.20
N ASP A 151 17.30 9.06 3.68
CA ASP A 151 18.30 9.54 4.63
C ASP A 151 19.55 10.13 3.95
N ALA A 152 19.51 10.30 2.64
CA ALA A 152 20.54 10.96 1.85
C ALA A 152 19.94 11.99 0.89
N PRO A 153 20.70 13.04 0.51
CA PRO A 153 20.25 14.00 -0.49
C PRO A 153 20.12 13.32 -1.87
N LEU A 154 19.03 13.63 -2.58
CA LEU A 154 18.71 13.05 -3.88
C LEU A 154 18.42 14.13 -4.93
N VAL A 155 18.76 13.84 -6.18
CA VAL A 155 18.27 14.57 -7.34
C VAL A 155 17.07 13.81 -7.88
N LEU A 156 15.88 14.42 -7.81
CA LEU A 156 14.61 13.79 -8.17
C LEU A 156 14.03 14.43 -9.44
N PRO A 157 13.24 13.68 -10.23
CA PRO A 157 12.48 14.25 -11.35
C PRO A 157 11.51 15.35 -10.89
N GLU A 158 11.10 16.20 -11.84
CA GLU A 158 10.08 17.21 -11.59
C GLU A 158 8.77 16.58 -11.09
N GLY A 159 8.09 17.29 -10.18
CA GLY A 159 6.84 16.85 -9.58
C GLY A 159 6.98 15.72 -8.54
N VAL A 160 8.22 15.44 -8.09
CA VAL A 160 8.50 14.50 -7.00
C VAL A 160 9.03 15.25 -5.78
N GLU A 161 8.37 15.09 -4.65
CA GLU A 161 8.82 15.68 -3.38
C GLU A 161 9.97 14.87 -2.76
N SER A 162 10.95 15.57 -2.18
CA SER A 162 12.01 14.95 -1.37
C SER A 162 11.65 15.10 0.11
N LEU A 163 11.62 13.98 0.83
CA LEU A 163 11.32 13.91 2.25
C LEU A 163 12.50 13.30 3.01
N ASP A 164 12.73 13.72 4.25
CA ASP A 164 13.68 13.06 5.14
C ASP A 164 13.04 11.81 5.74
N LEU A 165 13.67 10.64 5.52
CA LEU A 165 13.20 9.36 6.03
C LEU A 165 13.23 9.28 7.57
N ASN A 166 14.04 10.11 8.22
CA ASN A 166 14.21 10.14 9.67
C ASN A 166 13.32 11.20 10.34
N ASP A 167 12.73 12.12 9.58
CA ASP A 167 11.76 13.09 10.08
C ASP A 167 10.35 12.49 10.10
N LEU A 168 10.04 11.77 11.18
CA LEU A 168 8.73 11.15 11.37
C LEU A 168 7.59 12.17 11.43
N GLU A 169 7.85 13.39 11.90
CA GLU A 169 6.80 14.41 11.99
C GLU A 169 6.43 14.94 10.61
N ALA A 170 7.42 15.27 9.79
CA ALA A 170 7.23 15.68 8.41
C ALA A 170 6.56 14.58 7.58
N LEU A 171 7.01 13.32 7.71
CA LEU A 171 6.39 12.18 7.03
C LEU A 171 4.93 11.99 7.45
N THR A 172 4.65 12.10 8.76
CA THR A 172 3.26 12.01 9.26
C THR A 172 2.42 13.14 8.68
N ALA A 173 2.93 14.37 8.65
CA ALA A 173 2.20 15.51 8.11
C ALA A 173 1.92 15.37 6.62
N TRP A 174 2.90 14.90 5.85
CA TRP A 174 2.78 14.65 4.43
C TRP A 174 1.69 13.60 4.13
N ILE A 175 1.72 12.46 4.84
CA ILE A 175 0.71 11.40 4.66
C ILE A 175 -0.67 11.84 5.15
N ALA A 176 -0.75 12.58 6.26
CA ALA A 176 -2.02 13.08 6.78
C ALA A 176 -2.70 14.10 5.84
N ALA A 177 -1.93 14.85 5.05
CA ALA A 177 -2.45 15.75 4.02
C ALA A 177 -2.87 15.03 2.73
N TRP A 178 -2.47 13.77 2.54
CA TRP A 178 -2.71 13.01 1.32
C TRP A 178 -4.19 12.92 0.91
N PRO A 179 -5.16 12.64 1.82
CA PRO A 179 -6.58 12.62 1.46
C PRO A 179 -7.08 13.91 0.78
N SER A 180 -6.59 15.08 1.21
CA SER A 180 -6.96 16.37 0.61
C SER A 180 -6.30 16.60 -0.75
N ARG A 181 -5.13 16.02 -0.98
CA ARG A 181 -4.36 16.09 -2.24
C ARG A 181 -4.83 15.07 -3.28
N TRP A 182 -5.42 13.96 -2.81
CA TRP A 182 -5.83 12.82 -3.61
C TRP A 182 -6.60 13.18 -4.89
N PRO A 183 -7.57 14.12 -4.89
CA PRO A 183 -8.30 14.42 -6.11
C PRO A 183 -7.41 14.88 -7.28
N GLY A 184 -6.37 15.66 -6.99
CA GLY A 184 -5.41 16.13 -8.00
C GLY A 184 -4.23 15.18 -8.24
N GLU A 185 -3.88 14.36 -7.24
CA GLU A 185 -2.67 13.55 -7.28
C GLU A 185 -2.89 12.06 -7.58
N ARG A 186 -4.13 11.64 -7.77
CA ARG A 186 -4.50 10.27 -8.18
C ARG A 186 -4.03 9.87 -9.59
N PHE A 187 -3.36 10.74 -10.32
CA PHE A 187 -2.88 10.50 -11.70
C PHE A 187 -1.36 10.33 -11.74
N PRO A 188 -0.79 9.63 -12.73
CA PRO A 188 0.66 9.58 -12.88
C PRO A 188 1.21 10.99 -13.15
N ARG A 189 2.48 11.23 -12.79
CA ARG A 189 3.20 12.44 -13.22
C ARG A 189 3.26 12.45 -14.75
N ALA A 190 3.19 13.64 -15.34
CA ALA A 190 3.43 13.80 -16.77
C ALA A 190 4.84 13.29 -17.10
N THR A 191 4.96 12.47 -18.13
CA THR A 191 6.28 12.01 -18.58
C THR A 191 6.84 13.01 -19.59
N ALA A 192 8.17 13.17 -19.63
CA ALA A 192 8.83 14.09 -20.57
C ALA A 192 8.47 13.84 -22.05
N ALA A 193 7.94 12.65 -22.40
CA ALA A 193 7.48 12.31 -23.75
C ALA A 193 6.12 12.94 -24.13
N GLU A 194 5.31 13.36 -23.15
CA GLU A 194 3.96 13.92 -23.38
C GLU A 194 3.99 15.45 -23.49
N THR A 195 5.00 16.11 -22.91
CA THR A 195 5.19 17.57 -22.97
C THR A 195 5.81 18.06 -24.29
N ALA A 196 6.27 17.13 -25.15
CA ALA A 196 6.90 17.42 -26.44
C ALA A 196 5.94 17.39 -27.65
N ARG A 197 4.62 17.49 -27.42
CA ARG A 197 3.58 17.52 -28.46
C ARG A 197 2.77 18.81 -28.42
#